data_AF-A0A1F3Y474-F1
#
_entry.id   AF-A0A1F3Y474-F1
#
_cell.length_a   1.000
_cell.length_b   1.000
_cell.length_c   1.000
_cell.angle_alpha   90.00
_cell.angle_beta   90.00
_cell.angle_gamma   90.00
#
_symmetry.space_group_name_H-M   'P 1'
#
loop_
_entity.id
_entity.type
_entity.pdbx_description
1 polymer ?
#
loop_
_entity_poly.entity_id
_entity_poly.type
_entity_poly.pdbx_seq_one_letter_code
_entity_poly.pdbx_strand_id
1 'polypeptide(L)'
;MILPVAAAALSEENDDLTFCHFGPKILVQDPVVDPSDDDECRGTAKIQAVMWKCTKADLVETQTGIFKKELVKQATKECQQLCRRRDRKCSGRFEGKAGCGLENNREDAVIMGQRQGCRKDCDGPAFAYCSLYNAGFRSKDPEYMADARPNCRCYKTSK
;
A
#
# COMPACT_ATOMS: atom_id res chain seq x y z
N MET A 1 42.67 11.81 -0.35
CA MET A 1 41.89 10.56 -0.52
C MET A 1 40.51 10.80 0.05
N ILE A 2 39.52 11.08 -0.81
CA ILE A 2 38.12 11.31 -0.42
C ILE A 2 37.30 10.31 -1.25
N LEU A 3 36.61 9.40 -0.57
CA LEU A 3 35.74 8.38 -1.18
C LEU A 3 34.48 9.06 -1.75
N PRO A 4 34.00 8.68 -2.95
CA PRO A 4 32.71 9.14 -3.43
C PRO A 4 31.59 8.37 -2.71
N VAL A 5 30.63 9.13 -2.16
CA VAL A 5 29.37 8.61 -1.64
C VAL A 5 28.55 8.10 -2.81
N ALA A 6 28.35 6.78 -2.88
CA ALA A 6 27.46 6.16 -3.83
C ALA A 6 26.01 6.57 -3.50
N ALA A 7 25.43 7.43 -4.33
CA ALA A 7 23.99 7.63 -4.36
C ALA A 7 23.36 6.30 -4.79
N ALA A 8 22.68 5.63 -3.86
CA ALA A 8 21.85 4.48 -4.17
C ALA A 8 20.71 4.96 -5.08
N ALA A 9 20.84 4.69 -6.38
CA ALA A 9 19.75 4.77 -7.32
C ALA A 9 18.67 3.79 -6.86
N LEU A 10 17.58 4.31 -6.29
CA LEU A 10 16.33 3.57 -6.15
C LEU A 10 15.87 3.25 -7.58
N SER A 11 16.01 1.99 -7.96
CA SER A 11 15.48 1.48 -9.22
C SER A 11 13.98 1.71 -9.26
N GLU A 12 13.55 2.64 -10.12
CA GLU A 12 12.16 2.76 -10.55
C GLU A 12 11.82 1.51 -11.39
N GLU A 13 11.37 0.44 -10.74
CA GLU A 13 10.64 -0.62 -11.43
C GLU A 13 9.30 -0.01 -11.90
N ASN A 14 9.27 0.35 -13.17
CA ASN A 14 8.06 0.73 -13.90
C ASN A 14 7.13 -0.50 -14.00
N ASP A 15 6.33 -0.73 -12.96
CA ASP A 15 5.19 -1.65 -13.03
C ASP A 15 4.03 -0.95 -13.76
N ASP A 16 3.93 -1.24 -15.06
CA ASP A 16 2.84 -0.96 -16.02
C ASP A 16 1.67 -0.11 -15.51
N LEU A 17 1.90 1.20 -15.47
CA LEU A 17 0.85 2.20 -15.35
C LEU A 17 0.07 2.25 -16.65
N THR A 18 -1.12 1.65 -16.68
CA THR A 18 -2.01 1.75 -17.83
C THR A 18 -3.31 2.43 -17.45
N PHE A 19 -3.99 3.00 -18.45
CA PHE A 19 -5.34 3.54 -18.26
C PHE A 19 -6.36 2.46 -17.81
N CYS A 20 -6.02 1.18 -17.93
CA CYS A 20 -6.91 0.06 -17.60
C CYS A 20 -6.58 -0.62 -16.27
N HIS A 21 -5.36 -0.48 -15.75
CA HIS A 21 -4.91 -1.19 -14.56
C HIS A 21 -3.75 -0.47 -13.88
N PHE A 22 -3.73 -0.61 -12.55
CA PHE A 22 -2.66 -0.19 -11.70
C PHE A 22 -2.39 -1.28 -10.66
N GLY A 23 -1.17 -1.81 -10.70
CA GLY A 23 -0.69 -2.82 -9.75
C GLY A 23 -0.67 -2.31 -8.31
N PRO A 24 -0.29 -3.14 -7.33
CA PRO A 24 -0.23 -2.70 -5.95
C PRO A 24 0.85 -1.60 -5.80
N LYS A 25 0.46 -0.38 -5.42
CA LYS A 25 1.40 0.66 -4.98
C LYS A 25 1.42 0.72 -3.48
N ILE A 26 2.63 0.66 -2.93
CA ILE A 26 2.86 0.67 -1.49
C ILE A 26 3.59 1.95 -1.11
N LEU A 27 3.13 2.58 -0.04
CA LEU A 27 3.77 3.72 0.59
C LEU A 27 4.00 3.37 2.06
N VAL A 28 5.23 3.55 2.52
CA VAL A 28 5.61 3.27 3.90
C VAL A 28 6.01 4.57 4.56
N GLN A 29 5.33 4.92 5.65
CA GLN A 29 5.71 6.00 6.54
C GLN A 29 6.23 5.37 7.83
N ASP A 30 7.54 5.48 8.03
CA ASP A 30 8.19 5.07 9.26
C ASP A 30 8.28 6.29 10.20
N PRO A 31 7.56 6.32 11.34
CA PRO A 31 7.82 7.32 12.37
C PRO A 31 9.27 7.20 12.85
N VAL A 32 9.88 8.37 13.07
CA VAL A 32 11.22 8.48 13.65
C VAL A 32 11.23 7.71 14.98
N VAL A 33 12.07 6.68 15.07
CA VAL A 33 12.29 5.92 16.30
C VAL A 33 12.99 6.85 17.27
N ASP A 34 12.51 6.92 18.52
CA ASP A 34 13.19 7.66 19.56
C ASP A 34 14.59 7.04 19.76
N PRO A 35 15.68 7.79 19.54
CA PRO A 35 17.04 7.26 19.68
C PRO A 35 17.39 6.88 21.13
N SER A 36 16.51 7.17 22.10
CA SER A 36 16.65 6.75 23.51
C SER A 36 16.07 5.36 23.83
N ASP A 37 15.44 4.67 22.87
CA ASP A 37 14.95 3.30 23.09
C ASP A 37 16.08 2.28 22.88
N ASP A 38 16.45 1.56 23.94
CA ASP A 38 17.50 0.52 23.92
C ASP A 38 17.11 -0.71 23.07
N ASP A 39 15.83 -0.84 22.69
CA ASP A 39 15.37 -1.92 21.80
C ASP A 39 15.45 -1.50 20.32
N GLU A 40 16.55 -1.89 19.67
CA GLU A 40 16.81 -1.71 18.24
C GLU A 40 15.66 -2.19 17.33
N CYS A 41 14.82 -3.12 17.82
CA CYS A 41 13.68 -3.64 17.06
C CYS A 41 12.38 -2.88 17.30
N ARG A 42 12.29 -2.03 18.32
CA ARG A 42 11.02 -1.40 18.67
C ARG A 42 10.65 -0.30 17.69
N GLY A 43 9.44 -0.38 17.19
CA GLY A 43 8.79 0.72 16.51
C GLY A 43 7.58 0.27 15.73
N THR A 44 6.95 1.23 15.09
CA THR A 44 5.74 1.03 14.33
C THR A 44 5.90 1.71 13.00
N ALA A 45 5.17 1.29 11.97
CA ALA A 45 5.12 1.99 10.69
C ALA A 45 3.69 1.99 10.15
N LYS A 46 3.39 2.96 9.29
CA LYS A 46 2.13 3.06 8.55
C LYS A 46 2.41 2.61 7.13
N ILE A 47 1.83 1.48 6.74
CA ILE A 47 1.95 0.93 5.39
C ILE A 47 0.61 1.15 4.71
N GLN A 48 0.60 2.08 3.75
CA GLN A 48 -0.51 2.26 2.84
C GLN A 48 -0.27 1.44 1.58
N ALA A 49 -1.30 0.76 1.10
CA ALA A 49 -1.25 0.14 -0.21
C ALA A 49 -2.57 0.36 -0.96
N VAL A 50 -2.48 0.58 -2.26
CA VAL A 50 -3.61 0.84 -3.15
C VAL A 50 -3.51 0.00 -4.42
N MET A 51 -4.65 -0.44 -4.94
CA MET A 51 -4.74 -1.17 -6.21
C MET A 51 -6.06 -0.86 -6.90
N TRP A 52 -6.04 -0.78 -8.23
CA TRP A 52 -7.26 -0.59 -9.01
C TRP A 52 -7.18 -1.16 -10.41
N LYS A 53 -8.35 -1.43 -10.99
CA LYS A 53 -8.46 -1.75 -12.41
C LYS A 53 -9.81 -1.37 -12.98
N CYS A 54 -9.85 -1.19 -14.29
CA CYS A 54 -11.07 -1.15 -15.07
C CYS A 54 -11.61 -2.57 -15.26
N THR A 55 -12.89 -2.78 -15.00
CA THR A 55 -13.57 -4.08 -15.02
C THR A 55 -15.05 -3.91 -15.36
N LYS A 56 -15.76 -5.02 -15.52
CA LYS A 56 -17.22 -5.03 -15.63
C LYS A 56 -17.86 -4.70 -14.28
N ALA A 57 -19.01 -4.01 -14.29
CA ALA A 57 -19.66 -3.52 -13.08
C ALA A 57 -20.08 -4.64 -12.11
N ASP A 58 -20.49 -5.78 -12.64
CA ASP A 58 -20.83 -6.99 -11.88
C ASP A 58 -19.63 -7.67 -11.22
N LEU A 59 -18.41 -7.39 -11.68
CA LEU A 59 -17.18 -7.96 -11.13
C LEU A 59 -16.50 -7.08 -10.08
N VAL A 60 -17.01 -5.86 -9.83
CA VAL A 60 -16.35 -4.89 -8.93
C VAL A 60 -16.09 -5.48 -7.55
N GLU A 61 -17.11 -6.06 -6.92
CA GLU A 61 -16.99 -6.65 -5.57
C GLU A 61 -15.96 -7.79 -5.53
N THR A 62 -16.01 -8.69 -6.51
CA THR A 62 -15.04 -9.79 -6.62
C THR A 62 -13.61 -9.28 -6.79
N GLN A 63 -13.41 -8.27 -7.65
CA GLN A 63 -12.09 -7.67 -7.88
C GLN A 63 -11.57 -6.95 -6.63
N THR A 64 -12.41 -6.17 -5.95
CA THR A 64 -12.05 -5.51 -4.68
C THR A 64 -11.61 -6.53 -3.63
N GLY A 65 -12.31 -7.66 -3.52
CA GLY A 65 -11.92 -8.76 -2.62
C GLY A 65 -10.57 -9.39 -2.97
N ILE A 66 -10.25 -9.52 -4.27
CA ILE A 66 -8.94 -9.99 -4.74
C ILE A 66 -7.85 -8.96 -4.40
N PHE A 67 -8.09 -7.68 -4.70
CA PHE A 67 -7.16 -6.59 -4.43
C PHE A 67 -6.80 -6.53 -2.96
N LYS A 68 -7.79 -6.63 -2.07
CA LYS A 68 -7.54 -6.64 -0.63
C LYS A 68 -6.56 -7.75 -0.22
N LYS A 69 -6.75 -8.98 -0.72
CA LYS A 69 -5.86 -10.10 -0.39
C LYS A 69 -4.43 -9.83 -0.86
N GLU A 70 -4.27 -9.31 -2.07
CA GLU A 70 -2.95 -8.99 -2.61
C GLU A 70 -2.29 -7.83 -1.86
N LEU A 71 -3.03 -6.75 -1.59
CA LEU A 71 -2.53 -5.60 -0.84
C LEU A 71 -2.09 -5.98 0.58
N VAL A 72 -2.87 -6.81 1.29
CA VAL A 72 -2.48 -7.30 2.62
C VAL A 72 -1.22 -8.17 2.55
N LYS A 73 -1.11 -9.04 1.55
CA LYS A 73 0.07 -9.88 1.34
C LYS A 73 1.32 -9.03 1.09
N GLN A 74 1.23 -8.03 0.21
CA GLN A 74 2.34 -7.15 -0.12
C GLN A 74 2.72 -6.24 1.07
N ALA A 75 1.74 -5.66 1.76
CA ALA A 75 1.98 -4.85 2.96
C ALA A 75 2.61 -5.67 4.11
N THR A 76 2.25 -6.95 4.24
CA THR A 76 2.88 -7.85 5.20
C THR A 76 4.35 -8.07 4.87
N LYS A 77 4.69 -8.30 3.59
CA LYS A 77 6.07 -8.43 3.14
C LYS A 77 6.86 -7.16 3.41
N GLU A 78 6.32 -6.00 3.06
CA GLU A 78 6.96 -4.71 3.31
C GLU A 78 7.18 -4.46 4.80
N CYS A 79 6.22 -4.80 5.66
CA CYS A 79 6.38 -4.71 7.11
C CYS A 79 7.55 -5.57 7.61
N GLN A 80 7.64 -6.82 7.14
CA GLN A 80 8.73 -7.72 7.50
C GLN A 80 10.08 -7.18 7.01
N GLN A 81 10.15 -6.68 5.78
CA GLN A 81 11.36 -6.11 5.22
C GLN A 81 11.80 -4.86 5.98
N LEU A 82 10.89 -3.93 6.27
CA LEU A 82 11.18 -2.72 7.03
C LEU A 82 11.78 -3.05 8.40
N CYS A 83 11.16 -3.96 9.15
CA CYS A 83 11.68 -4.33 10.46
C CYS A 83 13.06 -5.01 10.36
N ARG A 84 13.28 -5.86 9.35
CA ARG A 84 14.58 -6.51 9.12
C ARG A 84 15.69 -5.54 8.67
N ARG A 85 15.33 -4.40 8.07
CA ARG A 85 16.29 -3.33 7.74
C ARG A 85 16.81 -2.62 8.98
N ARG A 86 16.07 -2.66 10.10
CA ARG A 86 16.51 -2.13 11.40
C ARG A 86 17.56 -3.03 12.04
N ASP A 87 17.23 -4.31 12.22
CA ASP A 87 18.19 -5.36 12.54
C ASP A 87 17.70 -6.73 12.04
N ARG A 88 18.62 -7.64 11.72
CA ARG A 88 18.28 -8.97 11.18
C ARG A 88 17.47 -9.83 12.14
N LYS A 89 17.52 -9.57 13.44
CA LYS A 89 16.77 -10.28 14.49
C LYS A 89 15.35 -9.72 14.68
N CYS A 90 15.02 -8.60 14.03
CA CYS A 90 13.69 -8.01 14.11
C CYS A 90 12.73 -8.69 13.13
N SER A 91 11.47 -8.78 13.57
CA SER A 91 10.35 -9.26 12.78
C SER A 91 9.25 -8.19 12.74
N GLY A 92 8.52 -8.16 11.63
CA GLY A 92 7.39 -7.26 11.43
C GLY A 92 6.06 -8.01 11.53
N ARG A 93 5.11 -7.46 12.29
CA ARG A 93 3.72 -7.91 12.32
C ARG A 93 2.84 -6.85 11.70
N PHE A 94 2.20 -7.23 10.60
CA PHE A 94 1.20 -6.40 9.94
C PHE A 94 -0.20 -6.67 10.51
N GLU A 95 -0.94 -5.61 10.84
CA GLU A 95 -2.30 -5.63 11.38
C GLU A 95 -3.25 -4.95 10.39
N GLY A 96 -3.68 -5.71 9.37
CA GLY A 96 -4.64 -5.25 8.37
C GLY A 96 -6.08 -5.20 8.88
N LYS A 97 -6.92 -4.36 8.26
CA LYS A 97 -8.36 -4.29 8.53
C LYS A 97 -9.14 -5.45 7.88
N ALA A 98 -10.35 -5.71 8.38
CA ALA A 98 -11.26 -6.71 7.84
C ALA A 98 -11.87 -6.33 6.47
N GLY A 99 -11.68 -5.12 5.97
CA GLY A 99 -12.09 -4.65 4.64
C GLY A 99 -11.04 -3.73 4.02
N CYS A 100 -11.33 -3.17 2.85
CA CYS A 100 -10.58 -2.02 2.38
C CYS A 100 -10.87 -0.82 3.30
N GLY A 101 -9.90 0.06 3.51
CA GLY A 101 -10.10 1.34 4.17
C GLY A 101 -10.94 2.29 3.32
N LEU A 102 -10.84 2.18 1.99
CA LEU A 102 -11.74 2.77 1.01
C LEU A 102 -11.89 1.81 -0.17
N GLU A 103 -13.13 1.64 -0.62
CA GLU A 103 -13.52 0.90 -1.82
C GLU A 103 -14.73 1.58 -2.47
N ASN A 104 -14.93 1.36 -3.76
CA ASN A 104 -16.13 1.84 -4.44
C ASN A 104 -17.19 0.74 -4.45
N ASN A 105 -18.45 1.11 -4.23
CA ASN A 105 -19.57 0.24 -4.57
C ASN A 105 -19.73 0.17 -6.10
N ARG A 106 -20.64 -0.68 -6.58
CA ARG A 106 -20.86 -0.91 -8.01
C ARG A 106 -21.25 0.35 -8.79
N GLU A 107 -22.12 1.19 -8.24
CA GLU A 107 -22.61 2.40 -8.89
C GLU A 107 -21.50 3.46 -8.99
N ASP A 108 -20.82 3.71 -7.87
CA ASP A 108 -19.69 4.62 -7.78
C ASP A 108 -18.53 4.17 -8.66
N ALA A 109 -18.30 2.85 -8.79
CA ALA A 109 -17.25 2.32 -9.64
C ALA A 109 -17.48 2.67 -11.12
N VAL A 110 -18.72 2.65 -11.63
CA VAL A 110 -19.00 3.04 -13.01
C VAL A 110 -18.79 4.55 -13.21
N ILE A 111 -19.28 5.37 -12.28
CA ILE A 111 -19.08 6.83 -12.31
C ILE A 111 -17.59 7.16 -12.26
N MET A 112 -16.85 6.49 -11.38
CA MET A 112 -15.40 6.65 -11.26
C MET A 112 -14.68 6.15 -12.49
N GLY A 113 -15.10 5.05 -13.11
CA GLY A 113 -14.51 4.58 -14.37
C GLY A 113 -14.65 5.61 -15.49
N GLN A 114 -15.80 6.25 -15.62
CA GLN A 114 -15.97 7.36 -16.56
C GLN A 114 -15.05 8.56 -16.23
N ARG A 115 -14.91 8.90 -14.93
CA ARG A 115 -14.10 10.05 -14.47
C ARG A 115 -12.60 9.82 -14.47
N GLN A 116 -12.14 8.60 -14.22
CA GLN A 116 -10.73 8.21 -14.17
C GLN A 116 -10.24 7.66 -15.52
N GLY A 117 -11.13 7.52 -16.50
CA GLY A 117 -10.76 7.21 -17.88
C GLY A 117 -10.67 5.73 -18.20
N CYS A 118 -11.53 4.88 -17.62
CA CYS A 118 -11.72 3.52 -18.12
C CYS A 118 -12.20 3.57 -19.56
N ARG A 119 -11.28 3.24 -20.48
CA ARG A 119 -11.50 3.29 -21.92
C ARG A 119 -12.30 2.07 -22.39
N LYS A 120 -12.82 2.17 -23.61
CA LYS A 120 -13.61 1.09 -24.26
C LYS A 120 -12.78 -0.17 -24.53
N ASP A 121 -11.45 -0.06 -24.60
CA ASP A 121 -10.50 -1.16 -24.80
C ASP A 121 -10.03 -1.81 -23.48
N CYS A 122 -10.51 -1.35 -22.33
CA CYS A 122 -10.29 -2.04 -21.05
C CYS A 122 -11.33 -3.16 -20.82
N ASP A 123 -11.11 -4.00 -19.80
CA ASP A 123 -12.02 -5.13 -19.43
C ASP A 123 -13.47 -4.69 -19.16
N GLY A 124 -13.68 -3.42 -18.81
CA GLY A 124 -15.01 -2.83 -18.68
C GLY A 124 -14.99 -1.38 -18.17
N PRO A 125 -16.17 -0.76 -18.04
CA PRO A 125 -16.29 0.66 -17.73
C PRO A 125 -16.20 0.99 -16.24
N ALA A 126 -16.14 0.01 -15.35
CA ALA A 126 -16.18 0.22 -13.90
C ALA A 126 -14.78 0.22 -13.29
N PHE A 127 -14.52 1.15 -12.38
CA PHE A 127 -13.27 1.31 -11.64
C PHE A 127 -13.33 0.58 -10.29
N ALA A 128 -12.86 -0.66 -10.26
CA ALA A 128 -12.67 -1.40 -9.02
C ALA A 128 -11.43 -0.85 -8.29
N TYR A 129 -11.56 -0.55 -7.00
CA TYR A 129 -10.54 0.12 -6.21
C TYR A 129 -10.52 -0.43 -4.80
N CYS A 130 -9.33 -0.64 -4.25
CA CYS A 130 -9.13 -0.92 -2.84
C CYS A 130 -7.90 -0.18 -2.32
N SER A 131 -8.02 0.38 -1.13
CA SER A 131 -6.89 0.91 -0.36
C SER A 131 -6.90 0.40 1.08
N LEU A 132 -5.74 0.26 1.71
CA LEU A 132 -5.66 -0.25 3.09
C LEU A 132 -6.08 0.78 4.15
N TYR A 133 -5.67 2.03 3.99
CA TYR A 133 -6.22 3.19 4.68
C TYR A 133 -7.27 3.90 3.83
N ASN A 134 -8.05 4.78 4.45
CA ASN A 134 -9.05 5.60 3.76
C ASN A 134 -8.35 6.73 2.98
N ALA A 135 -7.60 6.37 1.95
CA ALA A 135 -6.97 7.30 1.03
C ALA A 135 -7.70 7.22 -0.30
N GLY A 136 -8.24 8.34 -0.76
CA GLY A 136 -8.85 8.43 -2.08
C GLY A 136 -7.81 8.25 -3.18
N PHE A 137 -8.20 7.65 -4.31
CA PHE A 137 -7.35 7.50 -5.50
C PHE A 137 -6.70 8.83 -5.96
N ARG A 138 -7.45 9.93 -5.85
CA ARG A 138 -6.99 11.29 -6.23
C ARG A 138 -6.24 12.02 -5.12
N SER A 139 -6.41 11.55 -3.89
CA SER A 139 -5.77 12.14 -2.72
C SER A 139 -4.34 11.60 -2.66
N LYS A 140 -3.40 12.40 -3.19
CA LYS A 140 -1.98 12.27 -2.83
C LYS A 140 -1.70 12.74 -1.41
N ASP A 141 -2.74 13.09 -0.65
CA ASP A 141 -2.60 13.79 0.60
C ASP A 141 -2.06 12.87 1.69
N PRO A 142 -0.82 13.12 2.18
CA PRO A 142 -0.26 12.35 3.28
C PRO A 142 -1.06 12.52 4.58
N GLU A 143 -1.96 13.51 4.68
CA GLU A 143 -2.81 13.74 5.86
C GLU A 143 -3.72 12.55 6.19
N TYR A 144 -4.21 11.79 5.20
CA TYR A 144 -5.04 10.61 5.48
C TYR A 144 -4.28 9.47 6.19
N MET A 145 -2.95 9.50 6.13
CA MET A 145 -2.10 8.63 6.95
C MET A 145 -1.71 9.29 8.27
N ALA A 146 -1.73 10.62 8.40
CA ALA A 146 -1.29 11.33 9.59
C ALA A 146 -2.05 10.88 10.85
N ASP A 147 -3.38 10.79 10.76
CA ASP A 147 -4.23 10.36 11.89
C ASP A 147 -4.43 8.84 11.97
N ALA A 148 -3.99 8.10 10.96
CA ALA A 148 -4.14 6.66 10.93
C ALA A 148 -3.23 5.99 11.97
N ARG A 149 -3.77 5.01 12.71
CA ARG A 149 -2.96 4.16 13.58
C ARG A 149 -1.97 3.33 12.74
N PRO A 150 -0.71 3.18 13.18
CA PRO A 150 0.25 2.27 12.56
C PRO A 150 -0.32 0.86 12.44
N ASN A 151 -0.12 0.25 11.28
CA ASN A 151 -0.55 -1.12 10.96
C ASN A 151 0.63 -2.07 10.77
N CYS A 152 1.86 -1.61 11.00
CA CYS A 152 3.05 -2.45 11.10
C CYS A 152 3.71 -2.22 12.45
N ARG A 153 4.12 -3.31 13.11
CA ARG A 153 4.86 -3.27 14.38
C ARG A 153 6.12 -4.12 14.27
N CYS A 154 7.24 -3.55 14.66
CA CYS A 154 8.51 -4.24 14.75
C CYS A 154 8.74 -4.75 16.17
N TYR A 155 9.28 -5.95 16.28
CA TYR A 155 9.60 -6.60 17.54
C TYR A 155 10.76 -7.56 17.36
N LYS A 156 11.46 -7.87 18.47
CA LYS A 156 12.53 -8.86 18.49
C LYS A 156 11.96 -10.25 18.31
N THR A 157 12.57 -11.06 17.44
CA THR A 157 12.19 -12.46 17.30
C THR A 157 12.54 -13.20 18.60
N SER A 158 11.53 -13.69 19.33
CA SER A 158 11.74 -14.62 20.44
C SER A 158 12.32 -15.91 19.87
N LYS A 159 13.51 -16.31 20.33
CA LYS A 159 14.08 -17.62 20.03
C LYS A 159 13.29 -18.73 20.71
#